data_AF-A0A1I8CXE9-F1
#
_entry.id   AF-A0A1I8CXE9-F1
#
_cell.length_a   1.000
_cell.length_b   1.000
_cell.length_c   1.000
_cell.angle_alpha   90.00
_cell.angle_beta   90.00
_cell.angle_gamma   90.00
#
_symmetry.space_group_name_H-M   'P 1'
#
loop_
_entity.id
_entity.type
_entity.pdbx_description
1 polymer ?
#
loop_
_entity_poly.entity_id
_entity_poly.type
_entity_poly.pdbx_seq_one_letter_code
_entity_poly.pdbx_strand_id
1 'polypeptide(L)'
;MKDYRIKQVEEHIKKLNVGDTLDPLFAGKLAKRLFGADFTAMSIEDATSFVLEHHIGYRQYDRFRNSFATLGYKIFPSALKMNAYKKNIENGIVKTDILTNSKKESIQIAFVSNIAELLKQRIVNLYNSNSLDLSRNCVDICVIGDKGSTTTKLGILIKTIDRWNSLNNMSLIAMYYGDDNYENMFTCFKAIAEELEDFKSLMINGTKYLVNLHLNGDYKFICSALGHTGAASAHHSK
;
A
#
# COMPACT_ATOMS: atom_id res chain seq x y z
N MET A 1 -30.52 -14.03 25.43
CA MET A 1 -29.22 -13.63 26.03
C MET A 1 -28.24 -13.03 25.01
N LYS A 2 -28.17 -13.58 23.78
CA LYS A 2 -27.37 -13.04 22.66
C LYS A 2 -27.80 -11.62 22.25
N ASP A 3 -29.12 -11.39 22.08
CA ASP A 3 -29.67 -10.10 21.64
C ASP A 3 -29.47 -8.94 22.64
N TYR A 4 -29.44 -9.24 23.94
CA TYR A 4 -29.18 -8.26 24.99
C TYR A 4 -27.74 -7.74 24.96
N ARG A 5 -26.78 -8.64 24.67
CA ARG A 5 -25.36 -8.29 24.53
C ARG A 5 -25.09 -7.48 23.25
N ILE A 6 -25.82 -7.77 22.17
CA ILE A 6 -25.78 -6.99 20.92
C ILE A 6 -26.22 -5.54 21.18
N LYS A 7 -27.39 -5.34 21.80
CA LYS A 7 -27.88 -4.00 22.14
C LYS A 7 -26.92 -3.22 23.04
N GLN A 8 -26.33 -3.87 24.04
CA GLN A 8 -25.36 -3.21 24.92
C GLN A 8 -24.10 -2.74 24.18
N VAL A 9 -23.56 -3.55 23.26
CA VAL A 9 -22.39 -3.16 22.46
C VAL A 9 -22.76 -2.08 21.44
N GLU A 10 -23.90 -2.17 20.76
CA GLU A 10 -24.39 -1.13 19.87
C GLU A 10 -24.59 0.21 20.59
N GLU A 11 -25.21 0.20 21.77
CA GLU A 11 -25.38 1.39 22.61
C GLU A 11 -24.04 1.95 23.08
N HIS A 12 -23.07 1.10 23.40
CA HIS A 12 -21.75 1.54 23.83
C HIS A 12 -20.93 2.12 22.66
N ILE A 13 -21.01 1.52 21.46
CA ILE A 13 -20.42 2.06 20.22
C ILE A 13 -21.04 3.42 19.88
N LYS A 14 -22.38 3.55 20.01
CA LYS A 14 -23.07 4.84 19.84
C LYS A 14 -22.64 5.88 20.88
N LYS A 15 -22.43 5.47 22.14
CA LYS A 15 -21.95 6.35 23.23
C LYS A 15 -20.48 6.76 23.09
N LEU A 16 -19.66 5.99 22.36
CA LEU A 16 -18.26 6.33 22.11
C LEU A 16 -18.05 7.53 21.19
N ASN A 17 -19.14 8.12 20.70
CA ASN A 17 -19.17 9.45 20.10
C ASN A 17 -18.06 9.63 19.05
N VAL A 18 -18.10 8.77 18.05
CA VAL A 18 -17.33 9.00 16.84
C VAL A 18 -18.17 9.96 16.02
N GLY A 19 -17.98 11.26 16.26
CA GLY A 19 -18.72 12.30 15.53
C GLY A 19 -18.61 12.06 14.03
N ASP A 20 -19.75 12.00 13.34
CA ASP A 20 -20.00 11.96 11.88
C ASP A 20 -19.04 11.19 10.94
N THR A 21 -18.09 10.43 11.47
CA THR A 21 -16.93 9.88 10.75
C THR A 21 -16.73 8.39 10.96
N LEU A 22 -17.50 7.75 11.86
CA LEU A 22 -17.59 6.29 11.85
C LEU A 22 -18.62 5.89 10.81
N ASP A 23 -18.14 5.20 9.78
CA ASP A 23 -18.99 4.49 8.84
C ASP A 23 -20.06 3.68 9.61
N PRO A 24 -21.36 3.92 9.44
CA PRO A 24 -22.41 3.12 10.07
C PRO A 24 -22.27 1.60 9.79
N LEU A 25 -21.63 1.24 8.68
CA LEU A 25 -21.27 -0.15 8.36
C LEU A 25 -20.18 -0.70 9.27
N PHE A 26 -19.34 0.14 9.90
CA PHE A 26 -18.31 -0.26 10.85
C PHE A 26 -18.91 -0.96 12.07
N ALA A 27 -19.89 -0.32 12.71
CA ALA A 27 -20.58 -0.88 13.87
C ALA A 27 -21.29 -2.18 13.49
N GLY A 28 -21.95 -2.21 12.32
CA GLY A 28 -22.64 -3.39 11.81
C GLY A 28 -21.71 -4.56 11.44
N LYS A 29 -20.57 -4.29 10.78
CA LYS A 29 -19.56 -5.31 10.41
C LYS A 29 -18.87 -5.87 11.66
N LEU A 30 -18.49 -5.00 12.58
CA LEU A 30 -17.90 -5.40 13.86
C LEU A 30 -18.91 -6.23 14.66
N ALA A 31 -20.17 -5.78 14.78
CA ALA A 31 -21.22 -6.56 15.44
C ALA A 31 -21.46 -7.92 14.75
N LYS A 32 -21.56 -7.98 13.42
CA LYS A 32 -21.77 -9.23 12.68
C LYS A 32 -20.61 -10.21 12.86
N ARG A 33 -19.37 -9.72 12.90
CA ARG A 33 -18.17 -10.55 13.14
C ARG A 33 -18.03 -10.96 14.61
N LEU A 34 -18.35 -10.08 15.55
CA LEU A 34 -18.32 -10.37 16.99
C LEU A 34 -19.45 -11.28 17.44
N PHE A 35 -20.63 -11.20 16.83
CA PHE A 35 -21.83 -11.93 17.30
C PHE A 35 -22.26 -13.09 16.37
N GLY A 36 -21.41 -13.43 15.39
CA GLY A 36 -21.47 -14.66 14.60
C GLY A 36 -21.21 -15.93 15.44
N ALA A 37 -20.89 -17.06 14.78
CA ALA A 37 -20.79 -18.37 15.44
C ALA A 37 -19.60 -18.50 16.42
N ASP A 38 -18.49 -17.81 16.19
CA ASP A 38 -17.28 -17.97 17.00
C ASP A 38 -16.80 -16.63 17.58
N PHE A 39 -17.02 -16.46 18.89
CA PHE A 39 -16.58 -15.30 19.66
C PHE A 39 -15.10 -15.46 20.05
N THR A 40 -14.18 -15.28 19.10
CA THR A 40 -12.74 -15.42 19.33
C THR A 40 -12.02 -14.07 19.28
N ALA A 41 -10.92 -13.95 20.04
CA ALA A 41 -10.06 -12.77 19.98
C ALA A 41 -9.44 -12.66 18.58
N MET A 42 -9.35 -11.45 18.04
CA MET A 42 -8.71 -11.22 16.75
C MET A 42 -7.22 -11.57 16.85
N SER A 43 -6.72 -12.22 15.79
CA SER A 43 -5.28 -12.32 15.58
C SER A 43 -4.68 -10.92 15.42
N ILE A 44 -3.36 -10.80 15.60
CA ILE A 44 -2.64 -9.53 15.38
C ILE A 44 -2.79 -9.08 13.91
N GLU A 45 -2.79 -10.04 12.99
CA GLU A 45 -2.96 -9.81 11.56
C GLU A 45 -4.35 -9.29 11.23
N ASP A 46 -5.42 -9.99 11.64
CA ASP A 46 -6.82 -9.59 11.42
C ASP A 46 -7.10 -8.19 11.97
N ALA A 47 -6.61 -7.89 13.18
CA ALA A 47 -6.78 -6.57 13.78
C ALA A 47 -6.01 -5.49 13.01
N THR A 48 -4.83 -5.83 12.47
CA THR A 48 -4.00 -4.89 11.69
C THR A 48 -4.67 -4.57 10.36
N SER A 49 -5.13 -5.58 9.62
CA SER A 49 -5.90 -5.39 8.38
C SER A 49 -7.17 -4.59 8.64
N PHE A 50 -7.93 -4.92 9.68
CA PHE A 50 -9.15 -4.21 10.07
C PHE A 50 -8.92 -2.71 10.30
N VAL A 51 -7.86 -2.35 11.04
CA VAL A 51 -7.50 -0.96 11.33
C VAL A 51 -7.11 -0.19 10.06
N LEU A 52 -6.37 -0.84 9.15
CA LEU A 52 -5.92 -0.22 7.90
C LEU A 52 -7.09 -0.01 6.92
N GLU A 53 -7.93 -1.03 6.73
CA GLU A 53 -9.08 -0.99 5.83
C GLU A 53 -10.14 0.05 6.22
N HIS A 54 -10.30 0.30 7.51
CA HIS A 54 -11.32 1.23 8.04
C HIS A 54 -10.72 2.56 8.49
N HIS A 55 -9.46 2.85 8.12
CA HIS A 55 -8.75 4.10 8.43
C HIS A 55 -8.80 4.50 9.92
N ILE A 56 -8.70 3.51 10.82
CA ILE A 56 -8.84 3.74 12.27
C ILE A 56 -7.52 4.28 12.82
N GLY A 57 -7.57 5.48 13.40
CA GLY A 57 -6.40 6.05 14.09
C GLY A 57 -6.04 5.27 15.36
N TYR A 58 -4.76 5.28 15.75
CA TYR A 58 -4.26 4.58 16.95
C TYR A 58 -5.06 4.92 18.22
N ARG A 59 -5.37 6.22 18.42
CA ARG A 59 -6.18 6.68 19.56
C ARG A 59 -7.59 6.09 19.56
N GLN A 60 -8.19 5.96 18.37
CA GLN A 60 -9.53 5.42 18.20
C GLN A 60 -9.54 3.90 18.41
N TYR A 61 -8.52 3.21 17.91
CA TYR A 61 -8.30 1.79 18.17
C TYR A 61 -8.18 1.50 19.69
N ASP A 62 -7.35 2.26 20.41
CA ASP A 62 -7.20 2.08 21.85
C ASP A 62 -8.49 2.36 22.61
N ARG A 63 -9.30 3.35 22.17
CA ARG A 63 -10.65 3.58 22.72
C ARG A 63 -11.53 2.36 22.53
N PHE A 64 -11.62 1.79 21.33
CA PHE A 64 -12.40 0.57 21.11
C PHE A 64 -11.91 -0.58 21.99
N ARG A 65 -10.60 -0.86 21.98
CA ARG A 65 -10.02 -1.94 22.80
C ARG A 65 -10.37 -1.79 24.27
N ASN A 66 -10.21 -0.58 24.84
CA ASN A 66 -10.48 -0.32 26.24
C ASN A 66 -11.97 -0.46 26.57
N SER A 67 -12.85 0.05 25.71
CA SER A 67 -14.30 -0.08 25.89
C SER A 67 -14.78 -1.54 25.88
N PHE A 68 -14.28 -2.36 24.95
CA PHE A 68 -14.59 -3.78 24.95
C PHE A 68 -14.02 -4.49 26.18
N ALA A 69 -12.80 -4.12 26.62
CA ALA A 69 -12.21 -4.67 27.83
C ALA A 69 -13.02 -4.34 29.09
N THR A 70 -13.58 -3.13 29.21
CA THR A 70 -14.49 -2.74 30.31
C THR A 70 -15.76 -3.60 30.33
N LEU A 71 -16.23 -4.06 29.17
CA LEU A 71 -17.35 -4.99 29.05
C LEU A 71 -16.95 -6.47 29.25
N GLY A 72 -15.69 -6.74 29.61
CA GLY A 72 -15.16 -8.09 29.83
C GLY A 72 -14.70 -8.81 28.56
N TYR A 73 -14.69 -8.13 27.41
CA TYR A 73 -14.32 -8.72 26.11
C TYR A 73 -12.90 -8.33 25.70
N LYS A 74 -12.01 -9.33 25.57
CA LYS A 74 -10.64 -9.17 25.09
C LYS A 74 -10.52 -9.50 23.60
N ILE A 75 -11.24 -8.75 22.78
CA ILE A 75 -11.35 -8.98 21.33
C ILE A 75 -10.10 -8.47 20.60
N PHE A 76 -9.63 -7.29 20.96
CA PHE A 76 -8.60 -6.57 20.23
C PHE A 76 -7.21 -6.80 20.86
N PRO A 77 -6.18 -7.14 20.07
CA PRO A 77 -4.81 -7.26 20.57
C PRO A 77 -4.26 -5.91 21.04
N SER A 78 -3.11 -5.92 21.73
CA SER A 78 -2.48 -4.65 22.12
C SER A 78 -1.94 -3.91 20.91
N ALA A 79 -2.13 -2.59 20.90
CA ALA A 79 -1.65 -1.75 19.82
C ALA A 79 -0.11 -1.77 19.70
N LEU A 80 0.61 -2.02 20.80
CA LEU A 80 2.05 -2.29 20.80
C LEU A 80 2.41 -3.52 19.97
N LYS A 81 1.68 -4.64 20.13
CA LYS A 81 1.91 -5.87 19.36
C LYS A 81 1.59 -5.66 17.88
N MET A 82 0.53 -4.92 17.58
CA MET A 82 0.21 -4.55 16.20
C MET A 82 1.27 -3.66 15.57
N ASN A 83 1.81 -2.68 16.30
CA ASN A 83 2.88 -1.83 15.78
C ASN A 83 4.17 -2.61 15.52
N ALA A 84 4.50 -3.57 16.38
CA ALA A 84 5.63 -4.49 16.14
C ALA A 84 5.38 -5.34 14.88
N TYR A 85 4.18 -5.86 14.71
CA TYR A 85 3.80 -6.60 13.51
C TYR A 85 3.84 -5.74 12.23
N LYS A 86 3.32 -4.51 12.27
CA LYS A 86 3.41 -3.55 11.15
C LYS A 86 4.85 -3.26 10.73
N LYS A 87 5.76 -3.05 11.70
CA LYS A 87 7.19 -2.87 11.41
C LYS A 87 7.81 -4.08 10.71
N ASN A 88 7.32 -5.29 10.98
CA ASN A 88 7.76 -6.50 10.29
C ASN A 88 7.12 -6.66 8.90
N ILE A 89 5.97 -6.00 8.63
CA ILE A 89 5.34 -5.92 7.29
C ILE A 89 6.03 -4.86 6.41
N GLU A 90 6.71 -3.87 6.99
CA GLU A 90 7.54 -2.93 6.25
C GLU A 90 8.68 -3.71 5.58
N ASN A 91 8.40 -4.27 4.39
CA ASN A 91 9.28 -5.09 3.55
C ASN A 91 10.53 -4.29 3.13
N GLY A 92 11.41 -3.99 4.09
CA GLY A 92 12.66 -3.30 3.84
C GLY A 92 12.48 -1.86 3.33
N ILE A 93 11.57 -1.06 3.90
CA ILE A 93 11.56 0.38 3.59
C ILE A 93 12.85 1.01 4.15
N VAL A 94 13.72 1.46 3.27
CA VAL A 94 14.96 2.17 3.59
C VAL A 94 14.72 3.67 3.42
N LYS A 95 15.15 4.44 4.43
CA LYS A 95 15.22 5.90 4.38
C LYS A 95 16.67 6.30 4.42
N THR A 96 17.12 7.06 3.43
CA THR A 96 18.52 7.45 3.33
C THR A 96 18.68 8.75 2.55
N ASP A 97 19.90 9.24 2.55
CA ASP A 97 20.36 10.43 1.86
C ASP A 97 21.30 10.00 0.74
N ILE A 98 20.96 10.35 -0.51
CA ILE A 98 21.82 10.08 -1.66
C ILE A 98 22.53 11.37 -2.06
N LEU A 99 23.86 11.31 -2.18
CA LEU A 99 24.66 12.42 -2.68
C LEU A 99 24.64 12.44 -4.21
N THR A 100 24.28 13.58 -4.78
CA THR A 100 24.37 13.80 -6.23
C THR A 100 25.77 14.25 -6.65
N ASN A 101 26.27 13.67 -7.74
CA ASN A 101 27.60 13.98 -8.27
C ASN A 101 27.72 15.41 -8.81
N SER A 102 26.62 16.00 -9.27
CA SER A 102 26.61 17.29 -9.98
C SER A 102 26.61 18.51 -9.05
N LYS A 103 26.10 18.42 -7.82
CA LYS A 103 26.02 19.57 -6.89
C LYS A 103 26.46 19.31 -5.45
N LYS A 104 26.84 18.08 -5.08
CA LYS A 104 27.01 17.66 -3.67
C LYS A 104 25.76 17.95 -2.82
N GLU A 105 24.59 17.98 -3.46
CA GLU A 105 23.30 18.11 -2.76
C GLU A 105 22.89 16.73 -2.25
N SER A 106 22.46 16.68 -0.99
CA SER A 106 21.88 15.49 -0.37
C SER A 106 20.40 15.42 -0.71
N ILE A 107 19.97 14.31 -1.32
CA ILE A 107 18.57 14.04 -1.64
C ILE A 107 18.04 13.02 -0.64
N GLN A 108 17.00 13.40 0.09
CA GLN A 108 16.30 12.48 0.98
C GLN A 108 15.40 11.55 0.16
N ILE A 109 15.58 10.24 0.31
CA ILE A 109 14.78 9.22 -0.35
C ILE A 109 14.26 8.19 0.64
N ALA A 110 13.03 7.73 0.40
CA ALA A 110 12.48 6.53 0.98
C ALA A 110 12.14 5.55 -0.14
N PHE A 111 12.58 4.29 -0.02
CA PHE A 111 12.31 3.26 -1.04
C PHE A 111 12.17 1.87 -0.42
N VAL A 112 11.51 0.97 -1.14
CA VAL A 112 11.42 -0.47 -0.80
C VAL A 112 12.72 -1.15 -1.26
N SER A 113 13.43 -1.82 -0.35
CA SER A 113 14.76 -2.40 -0.63
C SER A 113 14.74 -3.74 -1.35
N ASN A 114 13.58 -4.39 -1.45
CA ASN A 114 13.41 -5.65 -2.17
C ASN A 114 12.05 -5.63 -2.90
N ILE A 115 12.06 -5.00 -4.07
CA ILE A 115 10.87 -4.83 -4.90
C ILE A 115 10.46 -6.17 -5.52
N ALA A 116 11.42 -7.04 -5.86
CA ALA A 116 11.13 -8.36 -6.40
C ALA A 116 10.32 -9.23 -5.43
N GLU A 117 10.68 -9.26 -4.15
CA GLU A 117 9.93 -10.01 -3.13
C GLU A 117 8.57 -9.37 -2.86
N LEU A 118 8.49 -8.02 -2.81
CA LEU A 118 7.21 -7.31 -2.72
C LEU A 118 6.28 -7.71 -3.88
N LEU A 119 6.77 -7.66 -5.12
CA LEU A 119 6.02 -8.03 -6.32
C LEU A 119 5.57 -9.48 -6.26
N LYS A 120 6.48 -10.41 -5.94
CA LYS A 120 6.17 -11.83 -5.83
C LYS A 120 5.05 -12.09 -4.83
N GLN A 121 5.13 -11.51 -3.63
CA GLN A 121 4.10 -11.64 -2.60
C GLN A 121 2.76 -11.09 -3.09
N ARG A 122 2.75 -9.88 -3.67
CA ARG A 122 1.53 -9.26 -4.18
C ARG A 122 0.89 -10.06 -5.31
N ILE A 123 1.69 -10.54 -6.27
CA ILE A 123 1.19 -11.33 -7.40
C ILE A 123 0.59 -12.66 -6.91
N VAL A 124 1.28 -13.36 -5.99
CA VAL A 124 0.77 -14.60 -5.39
C VAL A 124 -0.53 -14.34 -4.62
N ASN A 125 -0.62 -13.25 -3.87
CA ASN A 125 -1.85 -12.89 -3.16
C ASN A 125 -3.02 -12.61 -4.11
N LEU A 126 -2.77 -11.84 -5.18
CA LEU A 126 -3.78 -11.56 -6.21
C LEU A 126 -4.21 -12.83 -6.96
N TYR A 127 -3.29 -13.77 -7.19
CA TYR A 127 -3.59 -15.06 -7.77
C TYR A 127 -4.48 -15.89 -6.84
N ASN A 128 -4.12 -15.99 -5.56
CA ASN A 128 -4.88 -16.74 -4.56
C ASN A 128 -6.28 -16.16 -4.31
N SER A 129 -6.44 -14.84 -4.50
CA SER A 129 -7.74 -14.17 -4.40
C SER A 129 -8.54 -14.16 -5.72
N ASN A 130 -8.10 -14.88 -6.75
CA ASN A 130 -8.71 -14.88 -8.10
C ASN A 130 -8.91 -13.47 -8.68
N SER A 131 -8.01 -12.53 -8.36
CA SER A 131 -8.11 -11.13 -8.77
C SER A 131 -7.05 -10.76 -9.82
N LEU A 132 -6.00 -11.57 -9.99
CA LEU A 132 -4.94 -11.38 -10.97
C LEU A 132 -5.45 -11.62 -12.39
N ASP A 133 -5.19 -10.69 -13.31
CA ASP A 133 -5.47 -10.89 -14.73
C ASP A 133 -4.30 -11.61 -15.41
N LEU A 134 -4.58 -12.82 -15.91
CA LEU A 134 -3.64 -13.67 -16.66
C LEU A 134 -4.15 -14.00 -18.08
N SER A 135 -5.10 -13.23 -18.61
CA SER A 135 -5.73 -13.47 -19.93
C SER A 135 -4.75 -13.54 -21.10
N ARG A 136 -3.54 -12.99 -20.94
CA ARG A 136 -2.45 -12.97 -21.94
C ARG A 136 -1.30 -13.94 -21.60
N ASN A 137 -1.51 -14.86 -20.65
CA ASN A 137 -0.46 -15.76 -20.11
C ASN A 137 0.78 -15.01 -19.58
N CYS A 138 0.58 -13.79 -19.09
CA CYS A 138 1.62 -12.94 -18.51
C CYS A 138 1.05 -12.15 -17.33
N VAL A 139 1.94 -11.63 -16.49
CA VAL A 139 1.62 -10.66 -15.46
C VAL A 139 1.98 -9.28 -15.98
N ASP A 140 0.97 -8.43 -16.20
CA ASP A 140 1.18 -7.03 -16.57
C ASP A 140 1.40 -6.18 -15.30
N ILE A 141 2.51 -5.46 -15.25
CA ILE A 141 2.86 -4.54 -14.16
C ILE A 141 3.06 -3.15 -14.75
N CYS A 142 2.40 -2.16 -14.18
CA CYS A 142 2.53 -0.76 -14.55
C CYS A 142 3.36 -0.02 -13.51
N VAL A 143 4.49 0.55 -13.92
CA VAL A 143 5.29 1.49 -13.15
C VAL A 143 4.71 2.88 -13.39
N ILE A 144 4.31 3.58 -12.33
CA ILE A 144 3.70 4.90 -12.40
C ILE A 144 4.56 5.93 -11.67
N GLY A 145 4.83 7.07 -12.31
CA GLY A 145 5.49 8.20 -11.68
C GLY A 145 4.59 9.42 -11.53
N ASP A 146 4.81 10.16 -10.45
CA ASP A 146 4.21 11.46 -10.18
C ASP A 146 5.34 12.44 -9.86
N LYS A 147 5.49 13.46 -10.72
CA LYS A 147 6.57 14.43 -10.66
C LYS A 147 6.02 15.77 -10.19
N GLY A 148 6.36 16.12 -8.96
CA GLY A 148 6.06 17.42 -8.35
C GLY A 148 7.34 18.17 -7.98
N SER A 149 7.30 19.49 -8.09
CA SER A 149 8.45 20.41 -7.94
C SER A 149 9.49 20.01 -6.87
N THR A 150 9.05 19.62 -5.68
CA THR A 150 9.93 19.25 -4.56
C THR A 150 9.81 17.78 -4.16
N THR A 151 8.92 17.01 -4.80
CA THR A 151 8.68 15.61 -4.47
C THR A 151 8.40 14.81 -5.73
N THR A 152 9.16 13.74 -5.93
CA THR A 152 8.90 12.79 -7.02
C THR A 152 8.66 11.41 -6.44
N LYS A 153 7.61 10.74 -6.92
CA LYS A 153 7.12 9.46 -6.41
C LYS A 153 7.12 8.42 -7.52
N LEU A 154 7.41 7.19 -7.15
CA LEU A 154 7.36 6.02 -8.02
C LEU A 154 6.48 4.95 -7.36
N GLY A 155 5.47 4.51 -8.09
CA GLY A 155 4.55 3.46 -7.68
C GLY A 155 4.48 2.33 -8.69
N ILE A 156 3.83 1.25 -8.28
CA ILE A 156 3.55 0.08 -9.12
C ILE A 156 2.08 -0.36 -8.96
N LEU A 157 1.48 -0.75 -10.08
CA LEU A 157 0.19 -1.41 -10.13
C LEU A 157 0.32 -2.75 -10.84
N ILE A 158 -0.36 -3.79 -10.36
CA ILE A 158 -0.44 -5.09 -11.03
C ILE A 158 -1.81 -5.17 -11.69
N LYS A 159 -1.88 -5.59 -12.95
CA LYS A 159 -3.17 -5.68 -13.65
C LYS A 159 -4.09 -6.72 -12.98
N THR A 160 -5.31 -6.30 -12.67
CA THR A 160 -6.37 -7.13 -12.08
C THR A 160 -7.54 -7.26 -13.04
N ILE A 161 -8.42 -8.24 -12.80
CA ILE A 161 -9.56 -8.57 -13.68
C ILE A 161 -10.57 -7.42 -13.75
N ASP A 162 -10.90 -6.78 -12.61
CA ASP A 162 -11.98 -5.79 -12.53
C ASP A 162 -11.49 -4.33 -12.62
N ARG A 163 -10.80 -3.88 -11.56
CA ARG A 163 -10.34 -2.48 -11.40
C ARG A 163 -8.86 -2.46 -11.04
N TRP A 164 -8.03 -2.26 -12.05
CA TRP A 164 -6.58 -2.22 -11.87
C TRP A 164 -6.07 -0.83 -11.47
N ASN A 165 -6.77 0.26 -11.83
CA ASN A 165 -6.41 1.65 -11.52
C ASN A 165 -6.98 2.14 -10.17
N SER A 166 -6.95 1.29 -9.14
CA SER A 166 -7.41 1.62 -7.79
C SER A 166 -6.23 2.00 -6.88
N LEU A 167 -6.47 2.93 -5.94
CA LEU A 167 -5.51 3.24 -4.87
C LEU A 167 -5.13 1.99 -4.06
N ASN A 168 -6.09 1.07 -3.87
CA ASN A 168 -5.85 -0.19 -3.14
C ASN A 168 -4.93 -1.16 -3.90
N ASN A 169 -4.71 -0.94 -5.19
CA ASN A 169 -3.81 -1.73 -6.03
C ASN A 169 -2.47 -1.01 -6.30
N MET A 170 -2.32 0.23 -5.87
CA MET A 170 -1.08 0.98 -6.02
C MET A 170 -0.17 0.75 -4.82
N SER A 171 1.08 0.37 -5.06
CA SER A 171 2.12 0.41 -4.03
C SER A 171 3.12 1.50 -4.37
N LEU A 172 3.33 2.44 -3.44
CA LEU A 172 4.44 3.38 -3.50
C LEU A 172 5.73 2.61 -3.19
N ILE A 173 6.66 2.57 -4.15
CA ILE A 173 7.93 1.86 -4.01
C ILE A 173 9.10 2.79 -3.79
N ALA A 174 9.00 4.05 -4.20
CA ALA A 174 9.96 5.08 -3.84
C ALA A 174 9.37 6.49 -3.85
N MET A 175 9.98 7.35 -3.04
CA MET A 175 9.71 8.79 -3.02
C MET A 175 10.99 9.51 -2.62
N TYR A 176 11.35 10.56 -3.35
CA TYR A 176 12.43 11.46 -2.95
C TYR A 176 11.97 12.90 -2.84
N TYR A 177 12.69 13.66 -2.01
CA TYR A 177 12.50 15.09 -1.78
C TYR A 177 13.67 15.86 -2.37
N GLY A 178 13.39 16.74 -3.32
CA GLY A 178 14.40 17.51 -4.04
C GLY A 178 13.89 17.92 -5.42
N ASP A 179 14.76 18.59 -6.19
CA ASP A 179 14.44 18.99 -7.56
C ASP A 179 14.05 17.78 -8.39
N ASP A 180 13.00 17.95 -9.18
CA ASP A 180 12.40 16.91 -9.99
C ASP A 180 13.13 16.67 -11.34
N ASN A 181 14.37 17.15 -11.45
CA ASN A 181 15.18 17.07 -12.66
C ASN A 181 15.59 15.63 -13.02
N TYR A 182 16.02 15.44 -14.27
CA TYR A 182 16.41 14.12 -14.79
C TYR A 182 17.53 13.46 -13.99
N GLU A 183 18.58 14.20 -13.62
CA GLU A 183 19.74 13.67 -12.92
C GLU A 183 19.36 13.10 -11.54
N ASN A 184 18.54 13.82 -10.80
CA ASN A 184 18.03 13.41 -9.50
C ASN A 184 17.16 12.16 -9.63
N MET A 185 16.23 12.17 -10.59
CA MET A 185 15.36 11.02 -10.84
C MET A 185 16.15 9.78 -11.25
N PHE A 186 17.12 9.92 -12.16
CA PHE A 186 18.02 8.83 -12.56
C PHE A 186 18.80 8.30 -11.36
N THR A 187 19.42 9.19 -10.58
CA THR A 187 20.20 8.82 -9.40
C THR A 187 19.35 8.06 -8.37
N CYS A 188 18.13 8.56 -8.09
CA CYS A 188 17.24 7.99 -7.09
C CYS A 188 16.58 6.67 -7.52
N PHE A 189 16.25 6.51 -8.81
CA PHE A 189 15.46 5.36 -9.29
C PHE A 189 16.26 4.34 -10.09
N LYS A 190 17.55 4.56 -10.37
CA LYS A 190 18.37 3.62 -11.16
C LYS A 190 18.35 2.19 -10.60
N ALA A 191 18.68 2.01 -9.33
CA ALA A 191 18.72 0.67 -8.71
C ALA A 191 17.34 -0.02 -8.75
N ILE A 192 16.27 0.76 -8.62
CA ILE A 192 14.88 0.27 -8.70
C ILE A 192 14.53 -0.16 -10.12
N ALA A 193 14.92 0.63 -11.12
CA ALA A 193 14.71 0.31 -12.52
C ALA A 193 15.46 -0.96 -12.93
N GLU A 194 16.70 -1.12 -12.48
CA GLU A 194 17.51 -2.33 -12.70
C GLU A 194 16.85 -3.56 -12.06
N GLU A 195 16.38 -3.47 -10.82
CA GLU A 195 15.68 -4.59 -10.15
C GLU A 195 14.37 -4.97 -10.87
N LEU A 196 13.61 -3.98 -11.34
CA LEU A 196 12.39 -4.20 -12.11
C LEU A 196 12.69 -4.85 -13.46
N GLU A 197 13.71 -4.38 -14.18
CA GLU A 197 14.13 -4.93 -15.47
C GLU A 197 14.58 -6.39 -15.37
N ASP A 198 15.23 -6.76 -14.25
CA ASP A 198 15.64 -8.13 -13.96
C ASP A 198 14.47 -9.05 -13.58
N PHE A 199 13.35 -8.50 -13.10
CA PHE A 199 12.13 -9.24 -12.73
C PHE A 199 11.31 -9.68 -13.95
N LYS A 200 11.89 -10.53 -14.80
CA LYS A 200 11.32 -10.92 -16.12
C LYS A 200 10.26 -12.01 -16.07
N SER A 201 10.23 -12.83 -15.02
CA SER A 201 9.28 -13.94 -14.90
C SER A 201 9.18 -14.43 -13.46
N LEU A 202 8.07 -15.09 -13.13
CA LEU A 202 7.87 -15.77 -11.86
C LEU A 202 7.13 -17.10 -12.00
N MET A 203 7.27 -17.95 -10.99
CA MET A 203 6.55 -19.23 -10.88
C MET A 203 5.36 -19.08 -9.93
N ILE A 204 4.16 -19.47 -10.37
CA ILE A 204 2.96 -19.54 -9.55
C ILE A 204 2.38 -20.95 -9.70
N ASN A 205 2.26 -21.71 -8.61
CA ASN A 205 1.76 -23.09 -8.59
C ASN A 205 2.36 -23.99 -9.70
N GLY A 206 3.68 -23.89 -9.92
CA GLY A 206 4.39 -24.69 -10.92
C GLY A 206 4.27 -24.19 -12.36
N THR A 207 3.51 -23.13 -12.63
CA THR A 207 3.41 -22.49 -13.95
C THR A 207 4.30 -21.25 -14.01
N LYS A 208 5.08 -21.12 -15.09
CA LYS A 208 5.91 -19.93 -15.35
C LYS A 208 5.09 -18.85 -16.05
N TYR A 209 5.07 -17.65 -15.49
CA TYR A 209 4.48 -16.48 -16.11
C TYR A 209 5.55 -15.44 -16.44
N LEU A 210 5.50 -14.90 -17.66
CA LEU A 210 6.34 -13.76 -18.04
C LEU A 210 5.79 -12.49 -17.41
N VAL A 211 6.67 -11.54 -17.11
CA VAL A 211 6.31 -10.22 -16.59
C VAL A 211 6.45 -9.20 -17.71
N ASN A 212 5.39 -8.44 -17.95
CA ASN A 212 5.38 -7.32 -18.88
C ASN A 212 5.33 -6.02 -18.09
N LEU A 213 6.38 -5.20 -18.24
CA LEU A 213 6.46 -3.89 -17.63
C LEU A 213 5.90 -2.82 -18.57
N HIS A 214 5.08 -1.93 -18.01
CA HIS A 214 4.54 -0.76 -18.69
C HIS A 214 4.92 0.48 -17.89
N LEU A 215 5.33 1.55 -18.58
CA LEU A 215 5.62 2.84 -17.93
C LEU A 215 4.43 3.78 -18.11
N ASN A 216 4.02 4.44 -17.04
CA ASN A 216 2.94 5.42 -17.02
C ASN A 216 3.25 6.55 -16.03
N GLY A 217 2.45 7.61 -16.04
CA GLY A 217 2.62 8.74 -15.14
C GLY A 217 2.06 10.02 -15.73
N ASP A 218 2.21 11.12 -15.00
CA ASP A 218 1.95 12.43 -15.58
C ASP A 218 2.91 12.71 -16.76
N TYR A 219 2.52 13.63 -17.63
CA TYR A 219 3.30 13.94 -18.83
C TYR A 219 4.72 14.46 -18.50
N LYS A 220 4.91 15.18 -17.39
CA LYS A 220 6.23 15.69 -16.99
C LYS A 220 7.15 14.54 -16.57
N PHE A 221 6.62 13.58 -15.81
CA PHE A 221 7.32 12.37 -15.44
C PHE A 221 7.73 11.58 -16.67
N ILE A 222 6.79 11.29 -17.58
CA ILE A 222 7.08 10.52 -18.81
C ILE A 222 8.14 11.23 -19.65
N CYS A 223 8.04 12.55 -19.82
CA CYS A 223 9.06 13.33 -20.53
C CYS A 223 10.44 13.13 -19.91
N SER A 224 10.56 13.26 -18.58
CA SER A 224 11.84 13.05 -17.90
C SER A 224 12.30 11.60 -18.00
N ALA A 225 11.42 10.61 -17.87
CA ALA A 225 11.79 9.19 -17.92
C ALA A 225 12.33 8.77 -19.29
N LEU A 226 11.86 9.42 -20.36
CA LEU A 226 12.32 9.21 -21.73
C LEU A 226 13.49 10.13 -22.14
N GLY A 227 13.98 10.99 -21.25
CA GLY A 227 15.08 11.92 -21.52
C GLY A 227 14.69 13.16 -22.36
N HIS A 228 13.40 13.48 -22.47
CA HIS A 228 12.94 14.72 -23.10
C HIS A 228 13.17 15.94 -22.19
N THR A 229 13.37 17.11 -22.82
CA THR A 229 13.62 18.41 -22.15
C THR A 229 12.39 19.01 -21.44
N GLY A 230 11.33 18.22 -21.26
CA GLY A 230 10.17 18.55 -20.44
C GLY A 230 8.98 19.12 -21.20
N ALA A 231 7.88 19.33 -20.47
CA ALA A 231 6.59 19.72 -21.05
C ALA A 231 6.53 21.13 -21.65
N ALA A 232 7.52 21.99 -21.33
CA ALA A 232 7.64 23.35 -21.84
C ALA A 232 8.62 23.48 -23.03
N SER A 233 9.14 22.36 -23.53
CA SER A 233 10.04 22.33 -24.67
C SER A 233 9.29 22.66 -25.98
N ALA A 234 9.88 23.48 -26.85
CA ALA A 234 9.33 23.79 -28.18
C ALA A 234 9.34 22.58 -29.14
N HIS A 235 9.91 21.46 -28.72
CA HIS A 235 9.90 20.19 -29.45
C HIS A 235 8.65 19.38 -29.12
N HIS A 236 7.49 19.83 -29.59
CA HIS A 236 6.37 18.93 -29.83
C HIS A 236 6.69 18.16 -31.11
N SER A 237 6.68 16.82 -31.05
CA SER A 237 6.88 15.97 -32.22
C SER A 237 6.00 16.43 -33.37
N LYS A 238 6.61 16.60 -34.55
CA LYS A 238 5.90 16.69 -35.83
C LYS A 238 5.22 15.36 -36.14
#